data_AF-A0A3M8BWA6-F1
#
_entry.id   AF-A0A3M8BWA6-F1
#
_cell.length_a   1.000
_cell.length_b   1.000
_cell.length_c   1.000
_cell.angle_alpha   90.00
_cell.angle_beta   90.00
_cell.angle_gamma   90.00
#
_symmetry.space_group_name_H-M   'P 1'
#
loop_
_entity.id
_entity.type
_entity.pdbx_description
1 polymer ?
#
loop_
_entity_poly.entity_id
_entity_poly.type
_entity_poly.pdbx_seq_one_letter_code
_entity_poly.pdbx_strand_id
1 'polypeptide(L)'
;MEGFRTLTSVFSLGLSCGIFSKEMIIQWCDQAIEAKDNVPFEIIEVSLMSKSKIDDIENKLFELTGHFKVEHPAKLVLSIIYDKGHRYS
;
A
#
# COMPACT_ATOMS: atom_id res chain seq x y z
N MET A 1 9.60 -7.75 -8.92
CA MET A 1 8.33 -7.13 -9.30
C MET A 1 7.12 -7.70 -8.55
N GLU A 2 6.97 -9.02 -8.44
CA GLU A 2 5.80 -9.65 -7.77
C GLU A 2 5.57 -9.18 -6.31
N GLY A 3 6.65 -9.06 -5.52
CA GLY A 3 6.54 -8.57 -4.14
C GLY A 3 6.00 -7.14 -4.00
N PHE A 4 6.31 -6.25 -4.94
CA PHE A 4 5.76 -4.88 -4.93
C PHE A 4 4.27 -4.88 -5.22
N ARG A 5 3.80 -5.73 -6.16
CA ARG A 5 2.37 -5.84 -6.49
C ARG A 5 1.52 -6.32 -5.32
N THR A 6 2.00 -7.34 -4.60
CA THR A 6 1.28 -7.82 -3.41
C THR A 6 1.23 -6.75 -2.33
N LEU A 7 2.35 -6.07 -2.07
CA LEU A 7 2.41 -5.01 -1.05
C LEU A 7 1.56 -3.81 -1.41
N THR A 8 1.60 -3.32 -2.66
CA THR A 8 0.75 -2.20 -3.08
C THR A 8 -0.73 -2.56 -3.07
N SER A 9 -1.09 -3.82 -3.35
CA SER A 9 -2.47 -4.30 -3.16
C SER A 9 -2.92 -4.15 -1.71
N VAL A 10 -2.07 -4.56 -0.76
CA VAL A 10 -2.36 -4.51 0.67
C VAL A 10 -2.44 -3.06 1.14
N PHE A 11 -1.54 -2.19 0.68
CA PHE A 11 -1.57 -0.77 1.02
C PHE A 11 -2.79 -0.06 0.44
N SER A 12 -3.15 -0.33 -0.83
CA SER A 12 -4.35 0.24 -1.45
C SER A 12 -5.60 -0.15 -0.68
N LEU A 13 -5.83 -1.46 -0.45
CA LEU A 13 -6.97 -1.93 0.32
C LEU A 13 -6.97 -1.42 1.76
N GLY A 14 -5.81 -1.40 2.41
CA GLY A 14 -5.69 -0.94 3.79
C GLY A 14 -5.88 0.58 3.93
N LEU A 15 -5.52 1.36 2.91
CA LEU A 15 -5.81 2.79 2.83
C LEU A 15 -7.32 3.02 2.70
N SER A 16 -7.98 2.29 1.80
CA SER A 16 -9.44 2.39 1.59
C SER A 16 -10.25 1.96 2.81
N CYS A 17 -9.72 1.03 3.61
CA CYS A 17 -10.32 0.62 4.88
C CYS A 17 -9.94 1.51 6.08
N GLY A 18 -9.14 2.57 5.88
CA GLY A 18 -8.68 3.47 6.96
C GLY A 18 -7.71 2.82 7.96
N ILE A 19 -7.06 1.70 7.58
CA ILE A 19 -6.13 0.94 8.42
C ILE A 19 -4.74 1.55 8.37
N PHE A 20 -4.34 2.03 7.19
CA PHE A 20 -3.08 2.71 6.93
C PHE A 20 -3.34 4.18 6.67
N SER A 21 -2.44 5.04 7.15
CA SER A 21 -2.45 6.45 6.79
C SER A 21 -1.61 6.69 5.53
N LYS A 22 -1.89 7.80 4.87
CA LYS A 22 -1.09 8.32 3.75
C LYS A 22 0.40 8.43 4.12
N GLU A 23 0.69 8.95 5.30
CA GLU A 23 2.06 9.18 5.78
C GLU A 23 2.83 7.87 5.90
N MET A 24 2.17 6.82 6.41
CA MET A 24 2.76 5.49 6.52
C MET A 24 3.10 4.89 5.15
N ILE A 25 2.24 5.10 4.14
CA ILE A 25 2.46 4.60 2.78
C ILE A 25 3.63 5.33 2.13
N ILE A 26 3.67 6.66 2.24
CA ILE A 26 4.77 7.47 1.71
C ILE A 26 6.10 7.04 2.34
N GLN A 27 6.12 6.89 3.67
CA GLN A 27 7.32 6.43 4.37
C GLN A 27 7.77 5.04 3.89
N TRP A 28 6.83 4.13 3.64
CA TRP A 28 7.16 2.83 3.07
C TRP A 28 7.75 2.95 1.65
N CYS A 29 7.22 3.85 0.81
CA CYS A 29 7.79 4.12 -0.51
C CYS A 29 9.21 4.67 -0.42
N ASP A 30 9.46 5.63 0.48
CA ASP A 30 10.80 6.20 0.72
C ASP A 30 11.80 5.11 1.11
N GLN A 31 11.42 4.26 2.08
CA GLN A 31 12.23 3.13 2.52
C GLN A 31 12.48 2.11 1.41
N ALA A 32 11.50 1.87 0.53
CA ALA A 32 11.64 0.96 -0.58
C ALA A 32 12.64 1.48 -1.64
N ILE A 33 12.65 2.80 -1.86
CA ILE A 33 13.59 3.49 -2.76
C ILE A 33 15.01 3.43 -2.21
N GLU A 34 15.18 3.66 -0.90
CA GLU A 34 16.49 3.56 -0.26
C GLU A 34 17.06 2.12 -0.25
N ALA A 35 16.20 1.12 -0.08
CA ALA A 35 16.62 -0.26 0.10
C ALA A 35 16.80 -1.05 -1.21
N LYS A 36 16.32 -0.56 -2.36
CA LYS A 36 16.35 -1.31 -3.62
C LYS A 36 16.79 -0.45 -4.79
N ASP A 37 17.71 -0.97 -5.59
CA ASP A 37 18.20 -0.29 -6.80
C ASP A 37 17.17 -0.23 -7.95
N ASN A 38 16.20 -1.16 -7.96
CA ASN A 38 15.19 -1.27 -9.03
C ASN A 38 13.78 -1.24 -8.44
N VAL A 39 13.26 -0.03 -8.26
CA VAL A 39 11.90 0.23 -7.78
C VAL A 39 11.02 0.66 -8.96
N PRO A 40 9.75 0.19 -9.04
CA PRO A 40 8.80 0.67 -10.03
C PRO A 40 8.58 2.19 -9.94
N PHE A 41 8.35 2.82 -11.08
CA PHE A 41 8.20 4.29 -11.17
C PHE A 41 7.03 4.80 -10.34
N GLU A 42 5.94 4.04 -10.27
CA GLU A 42 4.73 4.40 -9.53
C GLU A 42 5.01 4.52 -8.01
N ILE A 43 5.96 3.75 -7.47
CA ILE A 43 6.38 3.87 -6.05
C ILE A 43 7.10 5.21 -5.81
N ILE A 44 7.92 5.64 -6.78
CA ILE A 44 8.61 6.94 -6.72
C ILE A 44 7.58 8.07 -6.78
N GLU A 45 6.59 7.95 -7.66
CA GLU A 45 5.50 8.93 -7.73
C GLU A 45 4.72 9.00 -6.41
N VAL A 46 4.35 7.86 -5.81
CA VAL A 46 3.64 7.84 -4.52
C VAL A 46 4.47 8.46 -3.39
N SER A 47 5.78 8.22 -3.34
CA SER A 47 6.69 8.88 -2.37
C SER A 47 6.59 10.42 -2.44
N LEU A 48 6.42 10.97 -3.63
CA LEU A 48 6.33 12.42 -3.84
C LEU A 48 4.93 13.01 -3.58
N MET A 49 3.91 12.17 -3.31
CA MET A 49 2.50 12.57 -3.19
C MET A 49 2.09 13.05 -1.78
N SER A 50 3.02 13.59 -0.99
CA SER A 50 2.77 14.07 0.38
C SER A 50 1.68 15.15 0.50
N LYS A 51 1.34 15.85 -0.58
CA LYS A 51 0.27 16.85 -0.62
C LYS A 51 -0.97 16.39 -1.40
N SER A 52 -0.92 15.20 -2.02
CA SER A 52 -2.03 14.65 -2.80
C SER A 52 -3.14 14.12 -1.90
N LYS A 53 -4.33 13.94 -2.49
CA LYS A 53 -5.46 13.31 -1.80
C LYS A 53 -5.24 11.80 -1.71
N ILE A 54 -5.95 11.19 -0.77
CA ILE A 54 -5.93 9.73 -0.57
C ILE A 54 -6.35 9.02 -1.87
N ASP A 55 -7.44 9.46 -2.51
CA ASP A 55 -7.94 8.88 -3.75
C ASP A 55 -6.89 8.88 -4.89
N ASP A 56 -6.08 9.92 -4.98
CA ASP A 56 -5.01 10.01 -5.99
C ASP A 56 -3.92 8.96 -5.71
N ILE A 57 -3.55 8.79 -4.44
CA ILE A 57 -2.57 7.80 -4.00
C ILE A 57 -3.10 6.37 -4.22
N GLU A 58 -4.37 6.13 -3.91
CA GLU A 58 -5.02 4.83 -4.15
C GLU A 58 -5.01 4.45 -5.62
N ASN A 59 -5.40 5.37 -6.52
CA ASN A 59 -5.38 5.13 -7.96
C ASN A 59 -3.96 4.79 -8.43
N LYS A 60 -2.94 5.46 -7.88
CA LYS A 60 -1.55 5.21 -8.25
C LYS A 60 -1.03 3.85 -7.79
N LEU A 61 -1.39 3.45 -6.56
CA LEU A 61 -1.12 2.10 -6.08
C LEU A 61 -1.85 1.05 -6.92
N PHE A 62 -3.09 1.36 -7.33
CA PHE A 62 -3.93 0.50 -8.15
C PHE A 62 -3.30 0.20 -9.51
N GLU A 63 -2.76 1.23 -10.19
CA GLU A 63 -2.01 1.10 -11.46
C GLU A 63 -0.89 0.05 -11.36
N LEU A 64 -0.15 0.04 -10.25
CA LEU A 64 0.95 -0.90 -10.03
C LEU A 64 0.50 -2.34 -9.76
N THR A 65 -0.67 -2.48 -9.12
CA THR A 65 -1.29 -3.78 -8.86
C THR A 65 -1.71 -4.52 -10.12
N GLY A 66 -2.29 -3.80 -11.10
CA GLY A 66 -2.92 -4.39 -12.27
C GLY A 66 -4.06 -5.36 -11.92
N HIS A 67 -4.30 -6.37 -12.77
CA HIS A 67 -5.33 -7.41 -12.55
C HIS A 67 -4.92 -8.51 -11.54
N PHE A 68 -4.29 -8.12 -10.43
CA PHE A 68 -3.89 -9.09 -9.41
C PHE A 68 -5.12 -9.65 -8.67
N LYS A 69 -5.10 -10.94 -8.31
CA LYS A 69 -6.18 -11.56 -7.53
C LYS A 69 -6.23 -10.92 -6.13
N VAL A 70 -7.26 -10.10 -5.92
CA VAL A 70 -7.52 -9.36 -4.67
C VAL A 70 -7.69 -10.27 -3.45
N GLU A 71 -7.98 -11.56 -3.65
CA GLU A 71 -8.27 -12.52 -2.57
C GLU A 71 -7.13 -12.64 -1.53
N HIS A 72 -5.87 -12.72 -1.98
CA HIS A 72 -4.74 -12.86 -1.05
C HIS A 72 -4.44 -11.56 -0.27
N PRO A 73 -4.33 -10.39 -0.93
CA PRO A 73 -4.26 -9.10 -0.24
C PRO A 73 -5.42 -8.85 0.73
N ALA A 74 -6.65 -9.20 0.35
CA ALA A 74 -7.82 -9.04 1.21
C ALA A 74 -7.71 -9.88 2.50
N LYS A 75 -7.26 -11.13 2.41
CA LYS A 75 -7.01 -11.98 3.59
C LYS A 75 -5.94 -11.39 4.51
N LEU A 76 -4.88 -10.80 3.95
CA LEU A 76 -3.85 -10.13 4.74
C LEU A 76 -4.40 -8.91 5.47
N VAL A 77 -5.15 -8.06 4.77
CA VAL A 77 -5.79 -6.88 5.36
C VAL A 77 -6.77 -7.28 6.47
N LEU A 78 -7.62 -8.29 6.23
CA LEU A 78 -8.52 -8.84 7.25
C LEU A 78 -7.78 -9.38 8.47
N SER A 79 -6.64 -10.05 8.27
CA SER A 79 -5.83 -10.56 9.38
C SER A 79 -5.27 -9.42 10.22
N ILE A 80 -4.82 -8.32 9.59
CA ILE A 80 -4.36 -7.11 10.28
C ILE A 80 -5.51 -6.45 11.06
N ILE A 81 -6.70 -6.36 10.47
CA ILE A 81 -7.89 -5.81 11.16
C ILE A 81 -8.23 -6.66 12.37
N TYR A 82 -8.33 -7.98 12.19
CA TYR A 82 -8.70 -8.91 13.26
C TYR A 82 -7.72 -8.82 14.43
N ASP A 83 -6.42 -8.80 14.14
CA ASP A 83 -5.37 -8.65 15.14
C ASP A 83 -5.44 -7.31 15.87
N LYS A 84 -5.64 -6.19 15.16
CA LYS A 84 -5.87 -4.88 15.80
C LYS A 84 -7.11 -4.92 16.70
N GLY A 85 -8.23 -5.46 16.22
CA GLY A 85 -9.47 -5.56 16.99
C GLY A 85 -9.33 -6.39 18.27
N HIS A 86 -8.54 -7.46 18.22
CA HIS A 86 -8.34 -8.34 19.36
C HIS A 86 -7.35 -7.80 20.41
N ARG A 87 -6.42 -6.92 20.02
CA ARG A 87 -5.50 -6.25 20.97
C ARG A 87 -6.18 -5.16 21.81
N TYR A 88 -7.37 -4.70 21.41
CA TYR A 88 -8.16 -3.69 22.13
C TYR A 88 -9.44 -4.26 22.78
N SER A 89 -9.62 -5.59 22.79
CA SER A 89 -10.68 -6.31 23.51
C SER A 89 -10.14 -6.91 24.81
#